data_AF-A0A2G5T1P4-F1
#
_entry.id   AF-A0A2G5T1P4-F1
#
_cell.length_a   1.000
_cell.length_b   1.000
_cell.length_c   1.000
_cell.angle_alpha   90.00
_cell.angle_beta   90.00
_cell.angle_gamma   90.00
#
_symmetry.space_group_name_H-M   'P 1'
#
loop_
_entity.id
_entity.type
_entity.pdbx_description
1 polymer ?
#
loop_
_entity_poly.entity_id
_entity_poly.type
_entity_poly.pdbx_seq_one_letter_code
_entity_poly.pdbx_strand_id
1 'polypeptide(L)'
;MDGSKKSITEPAVKIVQDGSHYLRKLESFDEPILFKKAEGLGLEVSEKINVENLEDQKYLNVICSYTQITKAMPVKKFLEIFKKDSRNDAINVIFLEGSKLKKLVF
;
A
#
# COMPACT_ATOMS: atom_id res chain seq x y z
N MET A 1 12.66 -21.53 44.10
CA MET A 1 11.88 -20.40 43.55
C MET A 1 12.75 -19.80 42.46
N ASP A 2 12.56 -20.24 41.22
CA ASP A 2 13.30 -19.66 40.09
C ASP A 2 12.31 -18.87 39.24
N GLY A 3 12.54 -17.57 39.19
CA GLY A 3 11.69 -16.59 38.54
C GLY A 3 11.90 -16.67 37.03
N SER A 4 11.06 -17.44 36.35
CA SER A 4 11.00 -17.43 34.88
C SER A 4 10.53 -16.04 34.42
N LYS A 5 11.49 -15.16 34.12
CA LYS A 5 11.24 -13.92 33.39
C LYS A 5 10.54 -14.28 32.08
N LYS A 6 9.30 -13.82 31.92
CA LYS A 6 8.63 -13.82 30.61
C LYS A 6 9.54 -13.10 29.62
N SER A 7 10.03 -13.81 28.61
CA SER A 7 10.66 -13.18 27.45
C SER A 7 9.60 -12.33 26.78
N ILE A 8 9.71 -11.01 26.92
CA ILE A 8 8.94 -10.08 26.11
C ILE A 8 9.55 -10.22 24.71
N THR A 9 8.92 -11.01 23.85
CA THR A 9 9.27 -11.06 22.43
C THR A 9 9.10 -9.65 21.88
N GLU A 10 10.18 -9.09 21.36
CA GLU A 10 10.16 -7.80 20.69
C GLU A 10 9.11 -7.85 19.55
N PRO A 11 8.41 -6.73 19.30
CA PRO A 11 7.36 -6.69 18.28
C PRO A 11 7.96 -6.96 16.90
N ALA A 12 7.31 -7.81 16.09
CA ALA A 12 7.75 -8.19 14.74
C ALA A 12 7.81 -7.03 13.72
N VAL A 13 7.31 -5.86 14.11
CA VAL A 13 7.33 -4.62 13.31
C VAL A 13 7.68 -3.49 14.25
N LYS A 14 8.66 -2.69 13.84
CA LYS A 14 9.00 -1.45 14.53
C LYS A 14 8.05 -0.34 14.15
N ILE A 15 7.54 0.39 15.14
CA ILE A 15 6.63 1.52 14.88
C ILE A 15 7.35 2.82 15.17
N VAL A 16 7.45 3.68 14.15
CA VAL A 16 8.14 4.96 14.22
C VAL A 16 7.20 6.11 13.83
N GLN A 17 7.43 7.30 14.39
CA GLN A 17 6.57 8.46 14.14
C GLN A 17 6.72 9.00 12.70
N ASP A 18 7.95 9.26 12.27
CA ASP A 18 8.31 9.86 10.98
C ASP A 18 9.81 9.60 10.65
N GLY A 19 10.26 10.03 9.47
CA GLY A 19 11.64 9.84 9.01
C GLY A 19 12.68 10.64 9.78
N SER A 20 12.32 11.83 10.28
CA SER A 20 13.21 12.66 11.09
C SER A 20 13.54 11.98 12.42
N HIS A 21 12.54 11.37 13.07
CA HIS A 21 12.73 10.62 14.30
C HIS A 21 13.56 9.34 14.08
N TYR A 22 13.38 8.66 12.95
CA TYR A 22 14.17 7.49 12.58
C TYR A 22 15.66 7.82 12.42
N LEU A 23 15.99 8.85 11.63
CA LEU A 23 17.38 9.25 11.37
C LEU A 23 18.12 9.71 12.64
N ARG A 24 17.42 10.41 13.56
CA ARG A 24 18.02 10.87 14.84
C ARG A 24 18.41 9.74 15.78
N LYS A 25 17.74 8.59 15.69
CA LYS A 25 17.99 7.45 16.57
C LYS A 25 19.01 6.46 16.02
N LEU A 26 19.58 6.71 14.84
CA LEU A 26 20.52 5.80 14.14
C LEU A 26 20.01 4.35 14.14
N GLU A 27 18.71 4.19 13.91
CA GLU A 27 18.07 2.89 14.02
C GLU A 27 18.48 1.97 12.87
N SER A 28 18.75 0.69 13.17
CA SER A 28 19.07 -0.30 12.14
C SER A 28 17.85 -0.65 11.29
N PHE A 29 18.09 -1.24 10.11
CA PHE A 29 17.06 -1.61 9.13
C PHE A 29 16.95 -3.15 9.01
N ASP A 30 16.97 -3.82 10.16
CA ASP A 30 17.01 -5.29 10.24
C ASP A 30 15.60 -5.91 10.33
N GLU A 31 14.58 -5.08 10.48
CA GLU A 31 13.18 -5.48 10.65
C GLU A 31 12.24 -4.54 9.90
N PRO A 32 11.00 -4.97 9.59
CA PRO A 32 10.00 -4.10 8.98
C PRO A 32 9.70 -2.89 9.88
N ILE A 33 9.64 -1.72 9.27
CA ILE A 33 9.35 -0.46 9.96
C ILE A 33 8.04 0.13 9.43
N LEU A 34 7.10 0.37 10.33
CA LEU A 34 5.86 1.09 10.07
C LEU A 34 6.03 2.56 10.51
N PHE A 35 6.09 3.46 9.54
CA PHE A 35 6.07 4.90 9.77
C PHE A 35 4.63 5.42 9.84
N LYS A 36 4.29 6.14 10.92
CA LYS A 36 2.95 6.75 11.07
C LYS A 36 2.74 7.95 10.15
N LYS A 37 3.81 8.67 9.80
CA LYS A 37 3.80 9.84 8.93
C LYS A 37 4.93 9.76 7.89
N ALA A 38 4.69 10.32 6.71
CA ALA A 38 5.66 10.35 5.61
C ALA A 38 6.73 11.46 5.76
N GLU A 39 6.54 12.41 6.67
CA GLU A 39 7.46 13.53 6.89
C GLU A 39 8.89 13.03 7.16
N GLY A 40 9.89 13.70 6.58
CA GLY A 40 11.30 13.32 6.76
C GLY A 40 11.73 12.03 6.06
N LEU A 41 10.87 11.36 5.29
CA LEU A 41 11.24 10.19 4.48
C LEU A 41 11.76 10.54 3.07
N GLY A 42 11.70 11.82 2.67
CA GLY A 42 12.07 12.24 1.31
C GLY A 42 11.14 11.69 0.23
N LEU A 43 9.90 11.35 0.59
CA LEU A 43 8.89 10.82 -0.33
C LEU A 43 8.04 11.95 -0.90
N GLU A 44 7.87 11.93 -2.21
CA GLU A 44 6.89 12.76 -2.91
C GLU A 44 5.59 11.96 -3.04
N VAL A 45 4.57 12.35 -2.28
CA VAL A 45 3.24 11.74 -2.35
C VAL A 45 2.29 12.75 -2.96
N SER A 46 1.69 12.41 -4.09
CA SER A 46 0.69 13.26 -4.73
C SER A 46 -0.70 12.99 -4.14
N GLU A 47 -1.29 14.01 -3.52
CA GLU A 47 -2.68 13.97 -3.05
C GLU A 47 -3.70 13.91 -4.19
N LYS A 48 -3.24 14.14 -5.44
CA LYS A 48 -4.11 14.20 -6.63
C LYS A 48 -4.29 12.83 -7.30
N ILE A 49 -3.54 11.81 -6.89
CA ILE A 49 -3.66 10.46 -7.46
C ILE A 49 -4.82 9.72 -6.79
N ASN A 50 -5.80 9.34 -7.58
CA ASN A 50 -6.93 8.52 -7.21
C ASN A 50 -7.29 7.53 -8.33
N VAL A 51 -8.36 6.78 -8.16
CA VAL A 51 -8.78 5.73 -9.10
C VAL A 51 -9.21 6.28 -10.47
N GLU A 52 -9.63 7.55 -10.57
CA GLU A 52 -10.01 8.20 -11.83
C GLU A 52 -8.79 8.46 -12.72
N ASN A 53 -7.58 8.52 -12.15
CA ASN A 53 -6.35 8.64 -12.93
C ASN A 53 -6.03 7.37 -13.76
N LEU A 54 -6.82 6.30 -13.63
CA LEU A 54 -6.66 5.05 -14.37
C LEU A 54 -7.27 5.07 -15.78
N GLU A 55 -8.05 6.09 -16.16
CA GLU A 55 -8.79 6.14 -17.43
C GLU A 55 -7.91 5.98 -18.68
N ASP A 56 -6.62 6.33 -18.60
CA ASP A 56 -5.66 6.17 -19.71
C ASP A 56 -5.22 4.71 -19.94
N GLN A 57 -5.57 3.79 -19.04
CA GLN A 57 -5.24 2.36 -19.14
C GLN A 57 -6.39 1.57 -19.77
N LYS A 58 -6.06 0.58 -20.61
CA LYS A 58 -7.08 -0.26 -21.27
C LYS A 58 -7.55 -1.43 -20.39
N TYR A 59 -6.62 -2.07 -19.69
CA TYR A 59 -6.86 -3.24 -18.85
C TYR A 59 -6.03 -3.20 -17.56
N LEU A 60 -6.51 -3.88 -16.52
CA LEU A 60 -5.83 -4.11 -15.25
C LEU A 60 -5.75 -5.61 -14.97
N ASN A 61 -4.65 -6.02 -14.35
CA ASN A 61 -4.57 -7.34 -13.73
C ASN A 61 -5.22 -7.27 -12.36
N VAL A 62 -6.26 -8.08 -12.20
CA VAL A 62 -7.19 -7.97 -11.09
C VAL A 62 -7.32 -9.34 -10.44
N ILE A 63 -7.15 -9.39 -9.12
CA ILE A 63 -7.40 -10.59 -8.31
C ILE A 63 -8.79 -10.51 -7.69
N CYS A 64 -9.52 -11.63 -7.71
CA CYS A 64 -10.70 -11.79 -6.86
C CYS A 64 -10.26 -12.40 -5.53
N SER A 65 -10.49 -11.72 -4.41
CA SER A 65 -10.09 -12.18 -3.08
C SER A 65 -10.85 -13.41 -2.61
N TYR A 66 -12.02 -13.71 -3.17
CA TYR A 66 -12.75 -14.93 -2.83
C TYR A 66 -12.21 -16.16 -3.57
N THR A 67 -11.92 -16.02 -4.86
CA THR A 67 -11.47 -17.16 -5.68
C THR A 67 -9.96 -17.28 -5.77
N GLN A 68 -9.22 -16.24 -5.38
CA GLN A 68 -7.77 -16.11 -5.56
C GLN A 68 -7.33 -16.19 -7.03
N ILE A 69 -8.26 -16.00 -7.96
CA ILE A 69 -7.98 -16.03 -9.40
C ILE A 69 -7.64 -14.62 -9.87
N THR A 70 -6.51 -14.49 -10.57
CA THR A 70 -6.10 -13.27 -11.27
C THR A 70 -6.59 -13.32 -12.71
N LYS A 71 -7.20 -12.23 -13.19
CA LYS A 71 -7.65 -12.07 -14.57
C LYS A 71 -7.42 -10.65 -15.07
N ALA A 72 -7.27 -10.51 -16.38
CA ALA A 72 -7.31 -9.20 -17.02
C ALA A 72 -8.75 -8.66 -17.02
N MET A 73 -8.94 -7.42 -16.58
CA MET A 73 -10.24 -6.74 -16.54
C MET A 73 -10.13 -5.37 -17.25
N PRO A 74 -11.09 -5.01 -18.13
CA PRO A 74 -11.13 -3.66 -18.68
C PRO A 74 -11.23 -2.60 -17.56
N VAL A 75 -10.46 -1.52 -17.65
CA VAL A 75 -10.47 -0.45 -16.62
C VAL A 75 -11.88 0.09 -16.40
N LYS A 76 -12.63 0.34 -17.47
CA LYS A 76 -14.03 0.81 -17.37
C LYS A 76 -14.89 -0.11 -16.50
N LYS A 77 -14.77 -1.43 -16.69
CA LYS A 77 -15.50 -2.42 -15.88
C LYS A 77 -15.02 -2.44 -14.43
N PHE A 78 -13.72 -2.29 -14.20
CA PHE A 78 -13.18 -2.17 -12.85
C PHE A 78 -13.73 -0.92 -12.14
N LEU A 79 -13.71 0.24 -12.79
CA LEU A 79 -14.26 1.49 -12.24
C LEU A 79 -15.76 1.39 -11.95
N GLU A 80 -16.52 0.77 -12.85
CA GLU A 80 -17.96 0.49 -12.64
C GLU A 80 -18.19 -0.38 -11.40
N ILE A 81 -17.31 -1.35 -11.11
CA ILE A 81 -17.40 -2.18 -9.89
C ILE A 81 -16.93 -1.40 -8.67
N PHE A 82 -15.84 -0.64 -8.78
CA PHE A 82 -15.25 0.14 -7.69
C PHE A 82 -16.20 1.24 -7.20
N LYS A 83 -16.99 1.87 -8.09
CA LYS A 83 -17.95 2.91 -7.72
C LYS A 83 -19.25 2.38 -7.14
N LYS A 84 -19.48 1.06 -7.11
CA LYS A 84 -20.68 0.48 -6.50
C LYS A 84 -20.54 0.37 -4.99
N ASP A 85 -21.60 0.77 -4.29
CA ASP A 85 -21.73 0.66 -2.83
C ASP A 85 -21.90 -0.80 -2.37
N SER A 86 -22.55 -1.63 -3.20
CA SER A 86 -22.71 -3.06 -2.96
C SER A 86 -22.04 -3.86 -4.07
N ARG A 87 -21.16 -4.79 -3.66
CA ARG A 87 -20.34 -5.59 -4.57
C ARG A 87 -20.48 -7.06 -4.21
N ASN A 88 -20.71 -7.88 -5.23
CA ASN A 88 -20.80 -9.34 -5.08
C ASN A 88 -19.41 -10.00 -5.00
N ASP A 89 -18.36 -9.29 -5.44
CA ASP A 89 -16.99 -9.76 -5.46
C ASP A 89 -16.07 -8.75 -4.76
N ALA A 90 -15.08 -9.24 -4.02
CA ALA A 90 -13.98 -8.44 -3.49
C ALA A 90 -12.83 -8.47 -4.50
N ILE A 91 -12.60 -7.34 -5.16
CA ILE A 91 -11.72 -7.22 -6.30
C ILE A 91 -10.56 -6.28 -5.97
N ASN A 92 -9.32 -6.70 -6.19
CA ASN A 92 -8.12 -5.92 -5.91
C ASN A 92 -7.18 -5.84 -7.12
N VAL A 93 -6.45 -4.74 -7.23
CA VAL A 93 -5.34 -4.55 -8.18
C VAL A 93 -4.05 -4.61 -7.39
N ILE A 94 -3.23 -5.65 -7.60
CA ILE A 94 -1.98 -5.84 -6.84
C ILE A 94 -0.81 -5.10 -7.50
N PHE A 95 -0.84 -4.95 -8.83
CA PHE A 95 0.23 -4.33 -9.58
C PHE A 95 -0.33 -3.34 -10.59
N LEU A 96 0.07 -2.08 -10.42
CA LEU A 96 -0.20 -0.98 -11.33
C LEU A 96 1.06 -0.14 -11.46
N GLU A 97 1.69 -0.17 -12.63
CA GLU A 97 2.92 0.56 -12.89
C GLU A 97 2.62 2.03 -13.22
N GLY A 98 2.75 2.90 -12.22
CA GLY A 98 2.41 4.33 -12.31
C GLY A 98 3.41 5.18 -13.10
N SER A 99 4.68 4.74 -13.23
CA SER A 99 5.73 5.52 -13.92
C SER A 99 5.44 5.79 -15.40
N LYS A 100 4.55 5.00 -16.01
CA LYS A 100 4.16 5.11 -17.42
C LYS A 100 2.90 5.93 -17.66
N LEU A 101 2.26 6.44 -16.61
CA LEU A 101 1.06 7.25 -16.72
C LEU A 101 1.43 8.67 -17.17
N LYS A 102 0.83 9.13 -18.29
CA LYS A 102 1.18 10.40 -18.95
C LYS A 102 0.78 11.67 -18.18
N LYS A 103 0.20 11.54 -16.99
CA LYS A 103 -0.24 12.65 -16.13
C LYS A 103 0.32 12.50 -14.72
N LEU A 104 1.64 12.60 -14.59
CA LEU A 104 2.26 12.98 -13.33
C LEU A 104 3.16 14.18 -13.62
N VAL A 105 2.53 15.34 -13.75
CA VAL A 105 3.25 16.61 -13.60
C VAL A 105 3.50 16.73 -12.10
N PHE A 106 4.73 16.42 -11.69
CA PHE A 106 5.25 16.75 -10.36
C PHE A 106 5.52 18.26 -10.30
#